data_AF-A0A316HX60-F1
#
_entry.id   AF-A0A316HX60-F1
#
_cell.length_a   1.000
_cell.length_b   1.000
_cell.length_c   1.000
_cell.angle_alpha   90.00
_cell.angle_beta   90.00
_cell.angle_gamma   90.00
#
_symmetry.space_group_name_H-M   'P 1'
#
loop_
_entity.id
_entity.type
_entity.pdbx_description
1 polymer ?
#
loop_
_entity_poly.entity_id
_entity_poly.type
_entity_poly.pdbx_seq_one_letter_code
_entity_poly.pdbx_strand_id
1 'polypeptide(L)'
;MGRHTSIYKLNKQAAKDVLYHDLISDTKFTKSFSTYVDERRKEDKDYEISAGKIFQTVLVDFNQISLNELFEIESWYYDVLHQKSNSKLNEYLMQVGIELMFEISTTAWCHSFMFQFGNFTNVFEMKSHYGSYGGNIEVSYFLGFLDYMILLMDKIKEDETIEDCFADYTPDEKEAIELIKHSRKDDEKMQSTIYKEFNIIKTGWMEYKKNGEQNWRSPEANTILAHGYFFEGCLKMKQLLLADPEATHVIIDDSY
;
A
#
# COMPACT_ATOMS: atom_id res chain seq x y z
N MET A 1 -10.44 -16.36 -5.34
CA MET A 1 -9.30 -15.64 -4.74
C MET A 1 -9.86 -14.32 -4.23
N GLY A 2 -9.41 -13.88 -3.05
CA GLY A 2 -9.91 -12.65 -2.43
C GLY A 2 -9.10 -11.47 -2.92
N ARG A 3 -9.62 -10.24 -2.81
CA ARG A 3 -8.83 -9.05 -3.10
C ARG A 3 -7.82 -8.83 -1.97
N HIS A 4 -6.58 -8.54 -2.33
CA HIS A 4 -5.48 -8.28 -1.40
C HIS A 4 -4.85 -6.93 -1.73
N THR A 5 -4.48 -6.16 -0.71
CA THR A 5 -3.75 -4.90 -0.90
C THR A 5 -2.42 -5.00 -0.17
N SER A 6 -1.31 -4.93 -0.89
CA SER A 6 0.05 -4.95 -0.35
C SER A 6 0.73 -3.61 -0.60
N ILE A 7 1.45 -3.12 0.40
CA ILE A 7 2.15 -1.83 0.34
C ILE A 7 3.62 -2.06 0.62
N TYR A 8 4.45 -1.77 -0.38
CA TYR A 8 5.88 -2.02 -0.35
C TYR A 8 6.68 -0.71 -0.30
N LYS A 9 7.80 -0.75 0.42
CA LYS A 9 8.88 0.22 0.31
C LYS A 9 10.00 -0.43 -0.50
N LEU A 10 10.66 0.36 -1.35
CA LEU A 10 11.75 -0.13 -2.19
C LEU A 10 13.10 0.38 -1.68
N ASN A 11 14.08 -0.52 -1.63
CA ASN A 11 15.45 -0.23 -1.23
C ASN A 11 16.37 -0.28 -2.45
N LYS A 12 16.70 0.90 -2.98
CA LYS A 12 17.50 1.04 -4.22
C LYS A 12 18.87 0.36 -4.12
N GLN A 13 19.49 0.40 -2.93
CA GLN A 13 20.85 -0.10 -2.76
C GLN A 13 20.85 -1.63 -2.70
N ALA A 14 19.95 -2.22 -1.92
CA ALA A 14 19.76 -3.68 -1.90
C ALA A 14 19.34 -4.22 -3.28
N ALA A 15 18.47 -3.50 -3.99
CA ALA A 15 18.09 -3.86 -5.34
C ALA A 15 19.28 -3.84 -6.30
N LYS A 16 20.13 -2.81 -6.25
CA LYS A 16 21.32 -2.73 -7.09
C LYS A 16 22.36 -3.81 -6.76
N ASP A 17 22.58 -4.07 -5.47
CA ASP A 17 23.64 -4.98 -5.00
C ASP A 17 23.22 -6.46 -5.03
N VAL A 18 21.92 -6.74 -5.06
CA VAL A 18 21.38 -8.11 -5.00
C VAL A 18 20.42 -8.37 -6.16
N LEU A 19 19.31 -7.64 -6.25
CA LEU A 19 18.27 -7.89 -7.26
C LEU A 19 18.84 -7.85 -8.68
N TYR A 20 19.65 -6.83 -9.01
CA TYR A 20 20.24 -6.68 -10.34
C TYR A 20 21.05 -7.93 -10.73
N HIS A 21 21.88 -8.44 -9.81
CA HIS A 21 22.71 -9.61 -10.05
C HIS A 21 21.90 -10.89 -10.22
N ASP A 22 20.79 -11.00 -9.48
CA ASP A 22 19.85 -12.10 -9.62
C ASP A 22 19.18 -12.10 -10.99
N LEU A 23 18.72 -10.92 -11.43
CA LEU A 23 18.01 -10.71 -12.67
C LEU A 23 18.86 -10.98 -13.93
N ILE A 24 20.15 -10.61 -13.91
CA ILE A 24 21.06 -10.84 -15.05
C ILE A 24 21.71 -12.22 -15.05
N SER A 25 21.53 -13.01 -13.98
CA SER A 25 22.20 -14.29 -13.84
C SER A 25 21.48 -15.39 -14.62
N ASP A 26 22.19 -16.04 -15.54
CA ASP A 26 21.68 -17.22 -16.26
C ASP A 26 21.91 -18.55 -15.54
N THR A 27 22.61 -18.57 -14.40
CA THR A 27 23.05 -19.82 -13.76
C THR A 27 22.66 -19.97 -12.29
N LYS A 28 22.35 -18.88 -11.58
CA LYS A 28 21.95 -18.89 -10.16
C LYS A 28 20.65 -19.65 -9.91
N PHE A 29 19.69 -19.55 -10.83
CA PHE A 29 18.36 -20.14 -10.71
C PHE A 29 18.09 -21.16 -11.81
N THR A 30 17.06 -21.98 -11.59
CA THR A 30 16.61 -23.00 -12.56
C THR A 30 16.12 -22.39 -13.87
N LYS A 31 15.67 -21.13 -13.85
CA LYS A 31 15.24 -20.36 -15.02
C LYS A 31 15.70 -18.91 -14.87
N SER A 32 16.35 -18.35 -15.88
CA SER A 32 16.75 -16.94 -15.88
C SER A 32 15.56 -16.01 -16.09
N PHE A 33 15.65 -14.78 -15.56
CA PHE A 33 14.57 -13.80 -15.69
C PHE A 33 14.26 -13.46 -17.16
N SER A 34 15.29 -13.30 -18.00
CA SER A 34 15.12 -13.08 -19.44
C SER A 34 14.32 -14.20 -20.11
N THR A 35 14.64 -15.45 -19.76
CA THR A 35 13.92 -16.63 -20.29
C THR A 35 12.47 -16.63 -19.85
N TYR A 36 12.22 -16.33 -18.57
CA TYR A 36 10.87 -16.20 -18.01
C TYR A 36 10.04 -15.14 -18.76
N VAL A 37 10.58 -13.93 -18.92
CA VAL A 37 9.90 -12.82 -19.64
C VAL A 37 9.62 -13.19 -21.11
N ASP A 38 10.55 -13.86 -21.78
CA ASP A 38 10.36 -14.28 -23.18
C ASP A 38 9.32 -15.40 -23.34
N GLU A 39 9.16 -16.27 -22.35
CA GLU A 39 8.07 -17.26 -22.32
C GLU A 39 6.71 -16.57 -22.13
N ARG A 40 6.60 -15.64 -21.18
CA ARG A 40 5.37 -14.85 -20.93
C ARG A 40 4.93 -14.09 -22.19
N ARG A 41 5.88 -13.48 -22.92
CA ARG A 41 5.62 -12.79 -24.20
C ARG A 41 5.13 -13.73 -25.32
N LYS A 42 5.46 -15.03 -25.27
CA LYS A 42 4.94 -16.00 -26.25
C LYS A 42 3.50 -16.41 -25.93
N GLU A 43 3.13 -16.40 -24.66
CA GLU A 43 1.80 -16.76 -24.17
C GLU A 43 0.80 -15.61 -24.34
N ASP A 44 1.26 -14.36 -24.17
CA ASP A 44 0.46 -13.15 -24.35
C ASP A 44 1.11 -12.21 -25.37
N LYS A 45 0.39 -11.98 -26.48
CA LYS A 45 0.88 -11.13 -27.59
C LYS A 45 0.88 -9.65 -27.25
N ASP A 46 0.10 -9.23 -26.26
CA ASP A 46 -0.01 -7.84 -25.82
C ASP A 46 0.92 -7.56 -24.61
N TYR A 47 1.85 -8.46 -24.33
CA TYR A 47 2.79 -8.34 -23.22
C TYR A 47 3.92 -7.32 -23.49
N GLU A 48 3.83 -6.15 -22.84
CA GLU A 48 4.72 -5.01 -23.08
C GLU A 48 5.98 -4.96 -22.19
N ILE A 49 6.16 -5.92 -21.28
CA ILE A 49 7.29 -5.92 -20.34
C ILE A 49 8.59 -6.39 -21.03
N SER A 50 9.69 -5.71 -20.71
CA SER A 50 11.03 -6.00 -21.23
C SER A 50 12.03 -6.22 -20.11
N ALA A 51 12.69 -7.38 -20.10
CA ALA A 51 13.72 -7.71 -19.12
C ALA A 51 14.84 -6.66 -19.08
N GLY A 52 15.31 -6.21 -20.26
CA GLY A 52 16.35 -5.17 -20.34
C GLY A 52 15.93 -3.84 -19.73
N LYS A 53 14.64 -3.45 -19.85
CA LYS A 53 14.11 -2.24 -19.21
C LYS A 53 14.09 -2.39 -17.68
N ILE A 54 13.70 -3.55 -17.18
CA ILE A 54 13.73 -3.86 -15.75
C ILE A 54 15.16 -3.81 -15.21
N PHE A 55 16.12 -4.45 -15.90
CA PHE A 55 17.53 -4.43 -15.51
C PHE A 55 18.06 -3.00 -15.39
N GLN A 56 17.77 -2.15 -16.39
CA GLN A 56 18.19 -0.77 -16.38
C GLN A 56 17.53 0.02 -15.23
N THR A 57 16.24 -0.21 -14.98
CA THR A 57 15.50 0.46 -13.90
C THR A 57 16.08 0.10 -12.54
N VAL A 58 16.28 -1.20 -12.27
CA VAL A 58 16.88 -1.69 -11.02
C VAL A 58 18.30 -1.13 -10.83
N LEU A 59 19.10 -1.05 -11.89
CA LEU A 59 20.48 -0.57 -11.82
C LEU A 59 20.59 0.95 -11.58
N VAL A 60 19.70 1.74 -12.18
CA VAL A 60 19.73 3.20 -12.15
C VAL A 60 18.97 3.75 -10.95
N ASP A 61 17.69 3.43 -10.84
CA ASP A 61 16.82 3.85 -9.76
C ASP A 61 15.61 2.91 -9.65
N PHE A 62 15.72 1.93 -8.77
CA PHE A 62 14.68 0.94 -8.55
C PHE A 62 13.36 1.57 -8.09
N ASN A 63 13.39 2.77 -7.50
CA ASN A 63 12.17 3.48 -7.09
C ASN A 63 11.30 3.90 -8.29
N GLN A 64 11.80 3.86 -9.52
CA GLN A 64 11.04 4.17 -10.74
C GLN A 64 10.35 2.94 -11.35
N ILE A 65 10.44 1.77 -10.70
CA ILE A 65 9.83 0.56 -11.23
C ILE A 65 8.31 0.68 -11.27
N SER A 66 7.70 0.24 -12.38
CA SER A 66 6.24 0.17 -12.47
C SER A 66 5.70 -1.05 -11.72
N LEU A 67 4.42 -1.01 -11.36
CA LEU A 67 3.75 -2.12 -10.68
C LEU A 67 3.83 -3.43 -11.48
N ASN A 68 3.63 -3.38 -12.81
CA ASN A 68 3.72 -4.56 -13.67
C ASN A 68 5.15 -5.13 -13.73
N GLU A 69 6.17 -4.27 -13.74
CA GLU A 69 7.56 -4.72 -13.72
C GLU A 69 7.92 -5.38 -12.38
N LEU A 70 7.43 -4.84 -11.27
CA LEU A 70 7.58 -5.46 -9.94
C LEU A 70 6.86 -6.80 -9.87
N PHE A 71 5.61 -6.88 -10.36
CA PHE A 71 4.82 -8.12 -10.39
C PHE A 71 5.56 -9.24 -11.14
N GLU A 72 6.17 -8.95 -12.28
CA GLU A 72 6.92 -9.97 -13.03
C GLU A 72 8.19 -10.42 -12.29
N ILE A 73 8.84 -9.54 -11.51
CA ILE A 73 9.95 -9.93 -10.64
C ILE A 73 9.46 -10.86 -9.52
N GLU A 74 8.38 -10.50 -8.83
CA GLU A 74 7.81 -11.32 -7.74
C GLU A 74 7.34 -12.68 -8.24
N SER A 75 6.64 -12.69 -9.38
CA SER A 75 6.15 -13.91 -10.03
C SER A 75 7.29 -14.82 -10.49
N TRP A 76 8.35 -14.25 -11.09
CA TRP A 76 9.56 -15.02 -11.40
C TRP A 76 10.20 -15.61 -10.15
N TYR A 77 10.32 -14.84 -9.06
CA TYR A 77 10.84 -15.38 -7.80
C TYR A 77 9.98 -16.50 -7.25
N TYR A 78 8.66 -16.36 -7.30
CA TYR A 78 7.74 -17.41 -6.90
C TYR A 78 7.98 -18.71 -7.70
N ASP A 79 8.14 -18.60 -9.01
CA ASP A 79 8.41 -19.72 -9.91
C ASP A 79 9.76 -20.40 -9.66
N VAL A 80 10.84 -19.63 -9.47
CA VAL A 80 12.20 -20.22 -9.29
C VAL A 80 12.48 -20.63 -7.85
N LEU A 81 11.72 -20.08 -6.89
CA LEU A 81 11.82 -20.42 -5.48
C LEU A 81 10.73 -21.37 -5.01
N HIS A 82 9.94 -21.96 -5.92
CA HIS A 82 8.72 -22.77 -5.74
C HIS A 82 8.75 -23.92 -4.70
N GLN A 83 9.86 -24.12 -3.98
CA GLN A 83 10.02 -24.99 -2.82
C GLN A 83 10.03 -24.25 -1.47
N LYS A 84 9.77 -22.95 -1.44
CA LYS A 84 9.80 -22.11 -0.23
C LYS A 84 8.38 -21.70 0.19
N SER A 85 8.11 -21.67 1.49
CA SER A 85 6.87 -21.11 2.06
C SER A 85 6.76 -19.60 1.77
N ASN A 86 5.55 -19.03 1.76
CA ASN A 86 5.33 -17.58 1.57
C ASN A 86 6.18 -16.71 2.51
N SER A 87 6.40 -17.15 3.76
CA SER A 87 7.29 -16.45 4.70
C SER A 87 8.72 -16.31 4.19
N LYS A 88 9.26 -17.34 3.56
CA LYS A 88 10.60 -17.34 2.98
C LYS A 88 10.68 -16.54 1.69
N LEU A 89 9.58 -16.37 0.97
CA LEU A 89 9.52 -15.46 -0.18
C LEU A 89 9.61 -14.02 0.32
N ASN A 90 8.82 -13.63 1.32
CA ASN A 90 8.87 -12.27 1.89
C ASN A 90 10.25 -11.93 2.48
N GLU A 91 10.88 -12.88 3.18
CA GLU A 91 12.27 -12.72 3.64
C GLU A 91 13.26 -12.52 2.47
N TYR A 92 13.05 -13.22 1.36
CA TYR A 92 13.88 -13.09 0.17
C TYR A 92 13.65 -11.76 -0.56
N LEU A 93 12.39 -11.36 -0.72
CA LEU A 93 11.99 -10.08 -1.31
C LEU A 93 12.62 -8.92 -0.54
N MET A 94 12.61 -8.98 0.79
CA MET A 94 13.28 -7.99 1.64
C MET A 94 14.80 -7.92 1.36
N GLN A 95 15.48 -9.05 1.18
CA GLN A 95 16.92 -9.09 0.87
C GLN A 95 17.26 -8.47 -0.48
N VAL A 96 16.34 -8.54 -1.45
CA VAL A 96 16.52 -7.95 -2.78
C VAL A 96 15.96 -6.53 -2.86
N GLY A 97 15.55 -5.95 -1.73
CA GLY A 97 15.12 -4.57 -1.60
C GLY A 97 13.63 -4.30 -1.88
N ILE A 98 12.78 -5.32 -1.77
CA ILE A 98 11.32 -5.20 -1.84
C ILE A 98 10.77 -5.48 -0.43
N GLU A 99 10.44 -4.42 0.31
CA GLU A 99 10.08 -4.51 1.73
C GLU A 99 8.57 -4.32 1.93
N LEU A 100 7.85 -5.38 2.30
CA LEU A 100 6.43 -5.29 2.64
C LEU A 100 6.24 -4.51 3.95
N MET A 101 5.56 -3.36 3.89
CA MET A 101 5.27 -2.54 5.06
C MET A 101 3.93 -2.91 5.69
N PHE A 102 2.93 -3.16 4.85
CA PHE A 102 1.56 -3.44 5.27
C PHE A 102 0.84 -4.28 4.21
N GLU A 103 -0.01 -5.19 4.66
CA GLU A 103 -0.82 -6.07 3.80
C GLU A 103 -2.22 -6.12 4.38
N ILE A 104 -3.25 -5.97 3.55
CA ILE A 104 -4.66 -6.12 3.89
C ILE A 104 -5.18 -7.36 3.16
N SER A 105 -5.69 -8.34 3.90
CA SER A 105 -6.08 -9.65 3.34
C SER A 105 -7.59 -9.86 3.21
N THR A 106 -8.41 -8.92 3.68
CA THR A 106 -9.87 -9.02 3.67
C THR A 106 -10.44 -8.15 2.56
N THR A 107 -11.09 -8.74 1.55
CA THR A 107 -11.68 -8.01 0.41
C THR A 107 -12.45 -6.74 0.80
N ALA A 108 -13.26 -6.80 1.86
CA ALA A 108 -14.04 -5.65 2.33
C ALA A 108 -13.15 -4.53 2.90
N TRP A 109 -12.08 -4.89 3.61
CA TRP A 109 -11.12 -3.93 4.15
C TRP A 109 -10.22 -3.36 3.04
N CYS A 110 -9.77 -4.19 2.09
CA CYS A 110 -9.05 -3.73 0.91
C CYS A 110 -9.88 -2.68 0.15
N HIS A 111 -11.14 -3.00 -0.14
CA HIS A 111 -12.05 -2.07 -0.81
C HIS A 111 -12.19 -0.75 -0.04
N SER A 112 -12.29 -0.80 1.29
CA SER A 112 -12.49 0.40 2.13
C SER A 112 -11.23 1.26 2.24
N PHE A 113 -10.08 0.63 2.43
CA PHE A 113 -8.79 1.33 2.47
C PHE A 113 -8.50 2.01 1.13
N MET A 114 -8.72 1.29 0.02
CA MET A 114 -8.52 1.84 -1.33
C MET A 114 -9.59 2.87 -1.71
N PHE A 115 -10.81 2.77 -1.17
CA PHE A 115 -11.83 3.81 -1.29
C PHE A 115 -11.37 5.10 -0.60
N GLN A 116 -10.83 5.01 0.61
CA GLN A 116 -10.26 6.18 1.31
C GLN A 116 -9.05 6.76 0.57
N PHE A 117 -8.19 5.92 0.02
CA PHE A 117 -7.11 6.37 -0.85
C PHE A 117 -7.64 7.12 -2.07
N GLY A 118 -8.66 6.59 -2.75
CA GLY A 118 -9.33 7.25 -3.88
C GLY A 118 -9.94 8.61 -3.51
N ASN A 119 -10.60 8.72 -2.35
CA ASN A 119 -11.15 10.00 -1.87
C ASN A 119 -10.06 11.02 -1.61
N PHE A 120 -8.93 10.58 -1.03
CA PHE A 120 -7.76 11.43 -0.85
C PHE A 120 -7.19 11.91 -2.19
N THR A 121 -6.95 11.01 -3.15
CA THR A 121 -6.34 11.38 -4.45
C THR A 121 -7.25 12.24 -5.33
N ASN A 122 -8.57 12.13 -5.18
CA ASN A 122 -9.54 13.02 -5.84
C ASN A 122 -9.42 14.48 -5.38
N VAL A 123 -8.98 14.70 -4.14
CA VAL A 123 -8.85 16.04 -3.57
C VAL A 123 -7.42 16.56 -3.68
N PHE A 124 -6.44 15.69 -3.45
CA PHE A 124 -5.01 16.00 -3.51
C PHE A 124 -4.42 15.40 -4.78
N GLU A 125 -4.40 16.19 -5.85
CA GLU A 125 -3.89 15.76 -7.16
C GLU A 125 -2.48 15.15 -7.04
N MET A 126 -2.39 13.88 -7.39
CA MET A 126 -1.13 13.14 -7.42
C MET A 126 -0.50 13.24 -8.80
N LYS A 127 0.81 13.49 -8.83
CA LYS A 127 1.59 13.50 -10.08
C LYS A 127 2.01 12.10 -10.53
N SER A 128 1.73 11.08 -9.74
CA SER A 128 2.27 9.74 -9.90
C SER A 128 1.34 8.82 -10.72
N HIS A 129 1.92 7.74 -11.26
CA HIS A 129 1.20 6.75 -12.06
C HIS A 129 0.41 5.80 -11.16
N TYR A 130 -0.82 6.19 -10.82
CA TYR A 130 -1.77 5.34 -10.11
C TYR A 130 -2.84 4.80 -11.07
N GLY A 131 -2.94 3.48 -11.20
CA GLY A 131 -3.92 2.79 -12.04
C GLY A 131 -4.98 2.07 -11.22
N SER A 132 -5.83 1.28 -11.89
CA SER A 132 -6.98 0.59 -11.27
C SER A 132 -6.62 -0.47 -10.22
N TYR A 133 -5.37 -0.94 -10.21
CA TYR A 133 -4.87 -2.01 -9.34
C TYR A 133 -3.69 -1.57 -8.47
N GLY A 134 -3.56 -0.25 -8.24
CA GLY A 134 -2.45 0.32 -7.49
C GLY A 134 -1.48 1.12 -8.35
N GLY A 135 -0.30 1.41 -7.80
CA GLY A 135 0.68 2.24 -8.48
C GLY A 135 1.93 2.52 -7.67
N ASN A 136 2.84 3.23 -8.33
CA ASN A 136 4.07 3.74 -7.73
C ASN A 136 3.83 5.18 -7.27
N ILE A 137 3.98 5.44 -5.97
CA ILE A 137 3.57 6.67 -5.30
C ILE A 137 4.76 7.33 -4.61
N GLU A 138 4.97 8.62 -4.82
CA GLU A 138 5.97 9.40 -4.07
C GLU A 138 5.67 9.36 -2.56
N VAL A 139 6.71 9.14 -1.75
CA VAL A 139 6.61 9.03 -0.28
C VAL A 139 6.00 10.28 0.35
N SER A 140 6.28 11.48 -0.18
CA SER A 140 5.72 12.74 0.32
C SER A 140 4.18 12.76 0.24
N TYR A 141 3.62 12.30 -0.88
CA TYR A 141 2.18 12.17 -1.09
C TYR A 141 1.59 11.08 -0.22
N PHE A 142 2.25 9.92 -0.17
CA PHE A 142 1.79 8.80 0.64
C PHE A 142 1.79 9.15 2.14
N LEU A 143 2.81 9.85 2.65
CA LEU A 143 2.82 10.38 4.03
C LEU A 143 1.66 11.33 4.29
N GLY A 144 1.24 12.13 3.31
CA GLY A 144 0.03 12.95 3.39
C GLY A 144 -1.25 12.13 3.49
N PHE A 145 -1.34 11.02 2.74
CA PHE A 145 -2.45 10.08 2.87
C PHE A 145 -2.46 9.38 4.24
N LEU A 146 -1.28 9.02 4.78
CA LEU A 146 -1.20 8.43 6.12
C LEU A 146 -1.65 9.41 7.21
N ASP A 147 -1.28 10.70 7.10
CA ASP A 147 -1.80 11.74 8.00
C ASP A 147 -3.33 11.86 7.91
N TYR A 148 -3.86 11.87 6.68
CA TYR A 148 -5.30 11.90 6.43
C TYR A 148 -6.02 10.73 7.11
N MET A 149 -5.53 9.49 6.91
CA MET A 149 -6.12 8.29 7.50
C MET A 149 -6.05 8.30 9.02
N ILE A 150 -4.90 8.66 9.60
CA ILE A 150 -4.71 8.70 11.05
C ILE A 150 -5.68 9.70 11.69
N LEU A 151 -5.79 10.92 11.13
CA LEU A 151 -6.71 11.93 11.63
C LEU A 151 -8.18 11.58 11.40
N LEU A 152 -8.51 10.90 10.30
CA LEU A 152 -9.86 10.40 10.04
C LEU A 152 -10.26 9.33 11.07
N MET A 153 -9.36 8.39 11.37
CA MET A 153 -9.59 7.36 12.39
C MET A 153 -9.75 8.00 13.78
N ASP A 154 -8.91 8.96 14.14
CA ASP A 154 -9.02 9.72 15.38
C ASP A 154 -10.40 10.40 15.48
N LYS A 155 -10.83 11.08 14.42
CA LYS A 155 -12.16 11.72 14.36
C LYS A 155 -13.32 10.74 14.47
N ILE A 156 -13.21 9.54 13.89
CA ILE A 156 -14.20 8.47 14.03
C ILE A 156 -14.30 8.02 15.49
N LYS A 157 -13.16 7.81 16.16
CA LYS A 157 -13.12 7.38 17.56
C LYS A 157 -13.64 8.45 18.53
N GLU A 158 -13.41 9.73 18.25
CA GLU A 158 -13.89 10.85 19.08
C GLU A 158 -15.42 11.04 19.01
N ASP A 159 -16.12 10.48 18.03
CA ASP A 159 -17.57 10.68 17.88
C ASP A 159 -18.39 9.69 18.72
N GLU A 160 -19.03 10.22 19.77
CA GLU A 160 -19.84 9.44 20.71
C GLU A 160 -21.06 8.74 20.10
N THR A 161 -21.49 9.11 18.88
CA THR A 161 -22.64 8.46 18.23
C THR A 161 -22.26 7.20 17.45
N ILE A 162 -20.97 6.98 17.21
CA ILE A 162 -20.47 5.73 16.64
C ILE A 162 -20.31 4.75 17.80
N GLU A 163 -21.37 3.99 18.07
CA GLU A 163 -21.36 2.89 19.05
C GLU A 163 -20.47 1.74 18.54
N ASP A 164 -19.16 1.89 18.70
CA ASP A 164 -18.18 0.84 18.47
C ASP A 164 -17.13 0.80 19.60
N CYS A 165 -16.61 -0.38 19.88
CA CYS A 165 -15.64 -0.60 20.95
C CYS A 165 -14.22 -0.36 20.43
N PHE A 166 -13.90 0.91 20.12
CA PHE A 166 -12.53 1.28 19.76
C PHE A 166 -11.61 1.10 20.98
N ALA A 167 -10.50 0.39 20.81
CA ALA A 167 -9.45 0.36 21.81
C ALA A 167 -8.95 1.79 22.11
N ASP A 168 -8.52 2.03 23.34
CA ASP A 168 -7.91 3.31 23.70
C ASP A 168 -6.51 3.43 23.12
N TYR A 169 -6.18 4.63 22.65
CA TYR A 169 -4.84 4.94 22.20
C TYR A 169 -3.84 4.87 23.37
N THR A 170 -2.73 4.21 23.10
CA THR A 170 -1.53 4.26 23.93
C THR A 170 -0.98 5.69 24.01
N PRO A 171 -0.13 6.02 24.99
CA PRO A 171 0.50 7.33 25.09
C PRO A 171 1.26 7.73 23.82
N ASP A 172 2.00 6.80 23.22
CA ASP A 172 2.82 7.03 22.02
C ASP A 172 1.94 7.32 20.80
N GLU A 173 0.80 6.62 20.67
CA GLU A 173 -0.19 6.88 19.62
C GLU A 173 -0.82 8.26 19.77
N LYS A 174 -1.17 8.67 21.00
CA LYS A 174 -1.70 10.00 21.28
C LYS A 174 -0.69 11.09 20.94
N GLU A 175 0.58 10.90 21.32
CA GLU A 175 1.65 11.83 20.96
C GLU A 175 1.79 11.95 19.44
N ALA A 176 1.78 10.82 18.71
CA ALA A 176 1.84 10.82 17.26
C ALA A 176 0.67 11.58 16.61
N ILE A 177 -0.57 11.37 17.10
CA ILE A 177 -1.75 12.10 16.63
C ILE A 177 -1.59 13.60 16.86
N GLU A 178 -1.18 14.02 18.06
CA GLU A 178 -1.01 15.44 18.39
C GLU A 178 0.07 16.11 17.54
N LEU A 179 1.17 15.41 17.25
CA LEU A 179 2.20 15.88 16.33
C LEU A 179 1.64 16.09 14.91
N ILE A 180 0.81 15.16 14.43
CA ILE A 180 0.17 15.28 13.10
C ILE A 180 -0.81 16.46 13.12
N LYS A 181 -1.70 16.56 14.12
CA LYS A 181 -2.64 17.69 14.31
C LYS A 181 -1.90 19.02 14.31
N HIS A 182 -0.79 19.12 15.03
CA HIS A 182 0.02 20.35 15.08
C HIS A 182 0.64 20.68 13.72
N SER A 183 1.20 19.70 13.02
CA SER A 183 1.84 19.90 11.71
C SER A 183 0.84 20.26 10.60
N ARG A 184 -0.43 19.84 10.75
CA ARG A 184 -1.52 20.05 9.78
C ARG A 184 -2.54 21.11 10.24
N LYS A 185 -2.24 21.88 11.29
CA LYS A 185 -3.20 22.82 11.90
C LYS A 185 -3.69 23.90 10.93
N ASP A 186 -2.82 24.34 10.02
CA ASP A 186 -3.09 25.40 9.04
C ASP A 186 -3.47 24.83 7.65
N ASP A 187 -3.56 23.50 7.49
CA ASP A 187 -3.95 22.85 6.24
C ASP A 187 -5.47 22.76 6.13
N GLU A 188 -6.12 23.90 5.85
CA GLU A 188 -7.58 24.00 5.75
C GLU A 188 -8.19 22.97 4.80
N LYS A 189 -7.47 22.65 3.71
CA LYS A 189 -7.89 21.66 2.72
C LYS A 189 -7.97 20.28 3.37
N MET A 190 -6.91 19.82 4.05
CA MET A 190 -6.90 18.55 4.80
C MET A 190 -8.02 18.49 5.84
N GLN A 191 -8.16 19.53 6.67
CA GLN A 191 -9.18 19.57 7.72
C GLN A 191 -10.60 19.49 7.14
N SER A 192 -10.86 20.22 6.05
CA SER A 192 -12.16 20.20 5.38
C SER A 192 -12.48 18.84 4.73
N THR A 193 -11.47 18.17 4.16
CA THR A 193 -11.62 16.84 3.56
C THR A 193 -11.93 15.79 4.62
N ILE A 194 -11.18 15.76 5.73
CA ILE A 194 -11.43 14.85 6.84
C ILE A 194 -12.84 15.07 7.40
N TYR A 195 -13.26 16.32 7.58
CA TYR A 195 -14.60 16.62 8.08
C TYR A 195 -15.71 16.12 7.12
N LYS A 196 -15.55 16.35 5.81
CA LYS A 196 -16.50 15.88 4.81
C LYS A 196 -16.58 14.35 4.78
N GLU A 197 -15.43 13.69 4.70
CA GLU A 197 -15.36 12.23 4.66
C GLU A 197 -15.96 11.61 5.92
N PHE A 198 -15.60 12.13 7.09
CA PHE A 198 -16.16 11.67 8.35
C PHE A 198 -17.69 11.68 8.35
N ASN A 199 -18.32 12.74 7.82
CA ASN A 199 -19.78 12.81 7.74
C ASN A 199 -20.38 11.79 6.76
N ILE A 200 -19.69 11.50 5.65
CA ILE A 200 -20.08 10.45 4.69
C ILE A 200 -20.01 9.08 5.39
N ILE A 201 -18.87 8.79 6.03
CA ILE A 201 -18.65 7.53 6.76
C ILE A 201 -19.71 7.34 7.85
N LYS A 202 -19.94 8.37 8.65
CA LYS A 202 -20.94 8.37 9.72
C LYS A 202 -22.35 8.12 9.18
N THR A 203 -22.72 8.73 8.06
CA THR A 203 -24.03 8.50 7.44
C THR A 203 -24.16 7.05 6.96
N GLY A 204 -23.14 6.53 6.27
CA GLY A 204 -23.12 5.14 5.80
C GLY A 204 -23.18 4.14 6.96
N TRP A 205 -22.55 4.44 8.09
CA TRP A 205 -22.62 3.62 9.31
C TRP A 205 -24.03 3.55 9.90
N MET A 206 -24.71 4.69 10.01
CA MET A 206 -26.07 4.74 10.54
C MET A 206 -27.04 3.98 9.64
N GLU A 207 -26.86 4.07 8.33
CA GLU A 207 -27.63 3.27 7.36
C GLU A 207 -27.33 1.77 7.48
N TYR A 208 -26.07 1.40 7.65
CA TYR A 208 -25.65 0.02 7.86
C TYR A 208 -26.30 -0.59 9.11
N LYS A 209 -26.29 0.13 10.25
CA LYS A 209 -26.95 -0.29 11.49
C LYS A 209 -28.47 -0.40 11.34
N LYS A 210 -29.09 0.56 10.65
CA LYS A 210 -30.55 0.57 10.42
C LYS A 210 -31.03 -0.61 9.55
N ASN A 211 -30.25 -1.01 8.56
CA ASN A 211 -30.61 -2.03 7.59
C ASN A 211 -30.21 -3.46 8.01
N GLY A 212 -29.82 -3.66 9.27
CA GLY A 212 -29.52 -4.99 9.82
C GLY A 212 -28.28 -5.65 9.25
N GLU A 213 -27.23 -4.86 8.97
CA GLU A 213 -25.89 -5.34 8.57
C GLU A 213 -25.84 -6.10 7.23
N GLN A 214 -26.93 -6.12 6.46
CA GLN A 214 -27.02 -6.81 5.16
C GLN A 214 -26.12 -6.18 4.09
N ASN A 215 -25.65 -4.94 4.31
CA ASN A 215 -24.81 -4.18 3.38
C ASN A 215 -23.33 -4.22 3.78
N TRP A 216 -22.80 -5.40 4.10
CA TRP A 216 -21.40 -5.67 4.47
C TRP A 216 -20.35 -5.20 3.45
N ARG A 217 -20.77 -4.71 2.28
CA ARG A 217 -19.90 -4.16 1.23
C ARG A 217 -19.77 -2.63 1.27
N SER A 218 -20.43 -1.94 2.19
CA SER A 218 -20.29 -0.48 2.32
C SER A 218 -18.84 -0.14 2.73
N PRO A 219 -18.08 0.62 1.92
CA PRO A 219 -16.74 1.06 2.31
C PRO A 219 -16.77 1.94 3.55
N GLU A 220 -17.85 2.70 3.76
CA GLU A 220 -18.06 3.54 4.93
C GLU A 220 -18.11 2.70 6.22
N ALA A 221 -19.00 1.71 6.26
CA ALA A 221 -19.16 0.86 7.44
C ALA A 221 -17.89 0.04 7.72
N ASN A 222 -17.26 -0.50 6.68
CA ASN A 222 -16.02 -1.26 6.82
C ASN A 222 -14.84 -0.38 7.24
N THR A 223 -14.84 0.93 6.95
CA THR A 223 -13.82 1.86 7.46
C THR A 223 -13.91 1.99 8.98
N ILE A 224 -15.12 1.99 9.55
CA ILE A 224 -15.32 1.95 11.01
C ILE A 224 -14.95 0.58 11.59
N LEU A 225 -15.45 -0.52 11.00
CA LEU A 225 -15.16 -1.87 11.49
C LEU A 225 -13.67 -2.23 11.43
N ALA A 226 -12.92 -1.66 10.49
CA ALA A 226 -11.47 -1.84 10.34
C ALA A 226 -10.64 -0.74 11.02
N HIS A 227 -11.27 0.15 11.81
CA HIS A 227 -10.65 1.35 12.38
C HIS A 227 -9.29 1.09 13.02
N GLY A 228 -9.22 0.18 14.00
CA GLY A 228 -7.97 -0.10 14.72
C GLY A 228 -6.88 -0.63 13.80
N TYR A 229 -7.25 -1.51 12.87
CA TYR A 229 -6.31 -2.09 11.90
C TYR A 229 -5.76 -1.05 10.93
N PHE A 230 -6.60 -0.14 10.43
CA PHE A 230 -6.16 0.96 9.57
C PHE A 230 -5.31 1.97 10.33
N PHE A 231 -5.71 2.34 11.54
CA PHE A 231 -4.96 3.28 12.38
C PHE A 231 -3.54 2.75 12.66
N GLU A 232 -3.43 1.53 13.20
CA GLU A 232 -2.14 0.89 13.52
C GLU A 232 -1.27 0.72 12.26
N GLY A 233 -1.88 0.24 11.16
CA GLY A 233 -1.21 0.07 9.88
C GLY A 233 -0.63 1.38 9.33
N CYS A 234 -1.44 2.44 9.32
CA CYS A 234 -1.02 3.76 8.85
C CYS A 234 0.09 4.36 9.72
N LEU A 235 -0.03 4.25 11.05
CA LEU A 235 0.98 4.74 11.97
C LEU A 235 2.32 4.01 11.79
N LYS A 236 2.29 2.67 11.69
CA LYS A 236 3.47 1.85 11.47
C LYS A 236 4.15 2.19 10.13
N MET A 237 3.38 2.27 9.04
CA MET A 237 3.93 2.67 7.73
C MET A 237 4.58 4.05 7.78
N LYS A 238 3.93 5.01 8.45
CA LYS A 238 4.46 6.37 8.60
C LYS A 238 5.79 6.36 9.34
N GLN A 239 5.90 5.63 10.44
CA GLN A 239 7.15 5.49 11.19
C GLN A 239 8.26 4.85 10.37
N LEU A 240 7.96 3.79 9.61
CA LEU A 240 8.93 3.12 8.73
C LEU A 240 9.48 4.07 7.66
N LEU A 241 8.62 4.89 7.05
CA LEU A 241 9.03 5.84 6.02
C LEU A 241 9.81 7.03 6.59
N LEU A 242 9.43 7.54 7.77
CA LEU A 242 10.16 8.63 8.42
C LEU A 242 11.55 8.19 8.92
N ALA A 243 11.73 6.90 9.23
CA ALA A 243 13.01 6.34 9.64
C ALA A 243 13.97 6.10 8.45
N ASP A 244 13.47 6.14 7.21
CA ASP A 244 14.24 5.83 6.00
C ASP A 244 14.18 7.00 4.99
N PRO A 245 15.08 7.99 5.10
CA PRO A 245 15.08 9.16 4.22
C PRO A 245 15.46 8.84 2.76
N GLU A 246 15.97 7.63 2.48
CA GLU A 246 16.30 7.19 1.12
C GLU A 246 15.08 6.60 0.39
N ALA A 247 14.00 6.30 1.11
CA ALA A 247 12.73 5.89 0.54
C ALA A 247 12.07 7.09 -0.15
N THR A 248 12.04 7.06 -1.48
CA THR A 248 11.42 8.14 -2.28
C THR A 248 10.04 7.76 -2.79
N HIS A 249 9.76 6.46 -2.92
CA HIS A 249 8.51 5.93 -3.44
C HIS A 249 8.02 4.72 -2.64
N VAL A 250 6.72 4.49 -2.68
CA VAL A 250 6.05 3.27 -2.21
C VAL A 250 5.28 2.65 -3.36
N ILE A 251 5.20 1.33 -3.38
CA ILE A 251 4.32 0.62 -4.31
C ILE A 251 3.08 0.19 -3.56
N ILE A 252 1.92 0.55 -4.09
CA ILE A 252 0.64 -0.04 -3.68
C ILE A 252 0.28 -1.05 -4.76
N ASP A 253 0.14 -2.32 -4.38
CA ASP A 253 -0.41 -3.39 -5.21
C ASP A 253 -1.79 -3.78 -4.67
N ASP A 254 -2.82 -3.67 -5.49
CA ASP A 254 -4.20 -4.00 -5.14
C ASP A 254 -4.77 -5.01 -6.14
N SER A 255 -4.57 -6.28 -5.83
CA SER A 255 -4.77 -7.44 -6.72
C SER A 255 -5.93 -8.33 -6.27
N TYR A 256 -6.42 -9.20 -7.17
CA TYR A 256 -7.58 -10.10 -7.00
C TYR A 256 -7.23 -11.59 -7.01
#